data_AF-A0A7V6ECG8-F1
#
_entry.id   AF-A0A7V6ECG8-F1
#
_cell.length_a   1.000
_cell.length_b   1.000
_cell.length_c   1.000
_cell.angle_alpha   90.00
_cell.angle_beta   90.00
_cell.angle_gamma   90.00
#
_symmetry.space_group_name_H-M   'P 1'
#
loop_
_entity.id
_entity.type
_entity.pdbx_description
1 polymer ?
#
loop_
_entity_poly.entity_id
_entity_poly.type
_entity_poly.pdbx_seq_one_letter_code
_entity_poly.pdbx_strand_id
1 'polypeptide(L)' 'MADALKACGNLKPFICGGAMVYEQSIDLWADLYLTVVNIQIDGDAFFPKFEDKFKLAEIIVETTQYQINHYINITQ' A
#
# COMPACT_ATOMS: atom_id res chain seq x y z
N MET A 1 5.82 -2.27 15.45
CA MET A 1 4.64 -1.67 14.79
C MET A 1 3.65 -1.09 15.79
N ALA A 2 3.17 -1.87 16.77
CA ALA A 2 2.16 -1.42 17.74
C ALA A 2 2.53 -0.12 18.51
N ASP A 3 3.77 -0.01 19.01
CA ASP A 3 4.19 1.19 19.75
C ASP A 3 4.26 2.44 18.86
N ALA A 4 4.65 2.29 17.59
CA ALA A 4 4.70 3.39 16.63
C ALA A 4 3.28 3.89 16.30
N LEU A 5 2.33 2.97 16.08
CA LEU A 5 0.92 3.34 15.87
C LEU A 5 0.32 4.00 17.11
N LYS A 6 0.64 3.50 18.30
CA LYS A 6 0.19 4.10 19.56
C LYS A 6 0.71 5.53 19.74
N ALA A 7 1.94 5.82 19.32
CA ALA A 7 2.50 7.17 19.34
C ALA A 7 1.78 8.14 18.38
N CYS A 8 1.10 7.64 17.34
CA CYS A 8 0.35 8.47 16.40
C CYS A 8 -1.02 8.96 16.94
N GLY A 9 -1.54 8.37 18.02
CA GLY A 9 -2.83 8.76 18.58
C GLY A 9 -3.97 8.70 17.55
N ASN A 10 -4.64 9.83 17.29
CA ASN A 10 -5.75 9.94 16.34
C ASN A 10 -5.33 10.31 14.90
N LEU A 11 -4.03 10.30 14.59
CA LEU A 11 -3.55 10.56 13.24
C LEU A 11 -3.82 9.36 12.32
N LYS A 12 -3.79 9.60 11.00
CA LYS A 12 -3.73 8.57 9.96
C LYS A 12 -2.30 8.46 9.44
N PRO A 13 -1.42 7.65 10.07
CA PRO A 13 -0.05 7.53 9.62
C PRO A 13 0.03 6.81 8.27
N PHE A 14 1.00 7.22 7.45
CA PHE A 14 1.37 6.51 6.24
C PHE A 14 2.52 5.54 6.52
N ILE A 15 2.42 4.33 5.96
CA ILE A 15 3.49 3.34 5.98
C ILE A 15 4.17 3.38 4.62
N CYS A 16 5.46 3.71 4.60
CA CYS A 16 6.25 3.89 3.37
C CYS A 16 7.32 2.80 3.16
N GLY A 17 7.14 1.63 3.79
CA GLY A 17 7.95 0.44 3.52
C GLY A 17 9.20 0.29 4.39
N GLY A 18 10.18 -0.54 3.99
CA GLY A 18 10.25 -1.36 2.77
C GLY A 18 9.44 -2.67 2.80
N ALA A 19 9.77 -3.64 1.93
CA ALA A 19 9.03 -4.90 1.75
C ALA A 19 8.64 -5.62 3.06
N MET A 20 9.60 -5.80 3.97
CA MET A 20 9.35 -6.44 5.28
C MET A 20 8.38 -5.66 6.17
N VAL A 21 8.45 -4.32 6.15
CA VAL A 21 7.51 -3.47 6.91
C VAL A 21 6.13 -3.58 6.30
N TYR A 22 6.04 -3.66 4.97
CA TYR A 22 4.77 -3.86 4.29
C TYR A 22 4.11 -5.18 4.68
N GLU A 23 4.85 -6.30 4.59
CA GLU A 23 4.37 -7.63 5.00
C GLU A 23 3.89 -7.68 6.45
N GLN A 24 4.62 -7.06 7.38
CA GLN A 24 4.27 -7.08 8.81
C GLN A 24 3.06 -6.21 9.19
N SER A 25 2.60 -5.34 8.28
CA SER A 25 1.59 -4.33 8.63
C SER A 25 0.38 -4.28 7.72
N ILE A 26 0.38 -5.03 6.61
CA ILE A 26 -0.71 -5.04 5.62
C ILE A 26 -2.11 -5.25 6.21
N ASP A 27 -2.22 -6.04 7.27
CA ASP A 27 -3.49 -6.32 7.98
C ASP A 27 -4.05 -5.10 8.75
N LEU A 28 -3.24 -4.06 8.93
CA LEU A 28 -3.60 -2.86 9.69
C LEU A 28 -4.05 -1.70 8.80
N TRP A 29 -3.88 -1.79 7.47
CA TRP A 29 -4.11 -0.65 6.59
C TRP A 29 -5.59 -0.52 6.24
N ALA A 30 -6.09 0.71 6.24
CA ALA A 30 -7.43 1.03 5.74
C ALA A 30 -7.40 1.35 4.23
N ASP A 31 -6.39 2.11 3.82
CA ASP A 31 -6.21 2.63 2.46
C ASP A 31 -4.83 2.25 1.93
N LEU A 32 -4.75 1.96 0.64
CA LEU A 32 -3.50 1.72 -0.09
C LEU A 32 -3.43 2.65 -1.30
N TYR A 33 -2.44 3.53 -1.33
CA TYR A 33 -2.10 4.34 -2.48
C TYR A 33 -0.87 3.76 -3.15
N LEU A 34 -1.04 3.19 -4.36
CA LEU A 34 0.01 2.46 -5.05
C LEU A 34 0.27 3.09 -6.42
N THR A 35 1.52 3.51 -6.63
CA THR A 35 2.01 3.89 -7.96
C THR A 35 2.45 2.64 -8.71
N VAL A 36 1.82 2.36 -9.84
CA VAL A 36 2.18 1.26 -10.74
C VAL A 36 2.93 1.84 -11.93
N VAL A 37 4.22 1.56 -12.04
CA VAL A 37 5.07 2.04 -13.15
C VAL A 37 5.15 0.95 -14.22
N ASN A 38 4.91 1.31 -15.48
CA ASN A 38 4.84 0.38 -16.62
C ASN A 38 6.23 -0.01 -17.12
N ILE A 39 7.05 -0.60 -16.26
CA ILE A 39 8.39 -1.10 -16.57
C ILE A 39 8.59 -2.50 -15.98
N GLN A 40 9.49 -3.28 -16.56
CA GLN A 40 9.99 -4.51 -15.99
C GLN A 40 11.46 -4.30 -15.62
N ILE A 41 11.80 -4.57 -14.36
CA ILE A 41 13.15 -4.45 -13.84
C ILE A 41 13.48 -5.66 -12.97
N ASP A 42 14.74 -6.05 -12.94
CA ASP A 42 15.24 -7.03 -11.98
C ASP A 42 15.31 -6.37 -10.59
N GLY A 43 14.79 -7.07 -9.58
CA GLY A 43 14.75 -6.59 -8.21
C GLY A 43 14.74 -7.75 -7.22
N ASP A 44 15.14 -7.46 -5.99
CA ASP A 44 15.28 -8.41 -4.88
C ASP A 44 14.24 -8.20 -3.77
N ALA A 45 13.44 -7.14 -3.85
CA ALA A 45 12.36 -6.81 -2.93
C ALA A 45 11.07 -6.51 -3.69
N PHE A 46 9.97 -7.11 -3.25
CA PHE A 46 8.67 -7.03 -3.91
C PHE A 46 7.61 -6.45 -2.96
N PHE A 47 6.59 -5.83 -3.54
CA PHE A 47 5.40 -5.43 -2.79
C PHE A 47 4.62 -6.70 -2.37
N PRO A 48 4.08 -6.78 -1.15
CA PRO A 48 3.33 -7.96 -0.72
C PRO A 48 2.06 -8.15 -1.56
N LYS A 49 1.58 -9.39 -1.63
CA LYS A 49 0.24 -9.67 -2.16
C LYS A 49 -0.81 -8.98 -1.30
N PHE A 50 -1.75 -8.31 -1.94
CA PHE A 50 -2.77 -7.49 -1.28
C PHE A 50 -4.16 -7.67 -1.91
N GLU A 51 -4.25 -8.36 -3.04
CA GLU A 51 -5.43 -8.45 -3.90
C GLU A 51 -6.60 -9.21 -3.24
N ASP A 52 -6.34 -10.00 -2.20
CA ASP A 52 -7.35 -10.66 -1.36
C ASP A 52 -7.93 -9.75 -0.27
N LYS A 53 -7.22 -8.68 0.09
CA LYS A 53 -7.55 -7.77 1.19
C LYS A 53 -8.09 -6.42 0.74
N PHE A 54 -7.79 -6.01 -0.49
CA PHE A 54 -8.15 -4.69 -1.01
C PHE A 54 -8.84 -4.77 -2.36
N LYS A 55 -9.75 -3.83 -2.60
CA LYS A 55 -10.35 -3.59 -3.92
C LYS A 55 -9.98 -2.21 -4.44
N LEU A 56 -9.84 -2.09 -5.75
CA LEU A 56 -9.61 -0.80 -6.41
C LEU A 56 -10.84 0.10 -6.19
N ALA A 57 -10.62 1.28 -5.62
CA ALA A 57 -11.65 2.29 -5.43
C ALA A 57 -11.62 3.34 -6.55
N GLU A 58 -10.42 3.84 -6.87
CA GLU A 58 -10.22 4.92 -7.83
C GLU A 58 -8.84 4.81 -8.50
N ILE A 59 -8.77 5.22 -9.77
CA ILE A 59 -7.51 5.52 -10.46
C ILE A 59 -7.38 7.05 -10.43
N ILE A 60 -6.46 7.56 -9.61
CA ILE A 60 -6.28 9.00 -9.38
C ILE A 60 -5.53 9.65 -10.55
N VAL A 61 -4.52 8.95 -11.06
CA VAL A 61 -3.73 9.40 -12.21
C VAL A 61 -3.56 8.23 -13.16
N GLU A 62 -3.79 8.49 -14.44
CA GLU A 62 -3.56 7.54 -15.51
C GLU A 62 -2.71 8.18 -16.61
N THR A 63 -1.57 7.56 -16.91
CA THR A 63 -0.68 7.96 -18.00
C THR A 63 -0.21 6.71 -18.74
N THR A 64 0.49 6.90 -19.87
CA THR A 64 1.15 5.79 -20.57
C THR A 64 2.30 5.17 -19.78
N GLN A 65 2.92 5.93 -18.87
CA GLN A 65 4.12 5.50 -18.14
C GLN A 65 3.82 4.91 -16.76
N TYR A 66 2.78 5.40 -16.08
CA TYR A 66 2.40 4.95 -14.75
C TYR A 66 0.94 5.29 -14.42
N GLN A 67 0.43 4.64 -13.39
CA GLN A 67 -0.85 4.93 -12.76
C GLN A 67 -0.67 5.17 -11.25
N ILE A 68 -1.54 5.97 -10.65
CA ILE A 68 -1.67 6.08 -9.20
C ILE A 68 -3.06 5.54 -8.83
N ASN A 69 -3.07 4.42 -8.12
CA ASN A 69 -4.28 3.70 -7.79
C ASN A 69 -4.56 3.84 -6.28
N HIS A 70 -5.82 4.08 -5.93
CA HIS A 70 -6.31 4.02 -4.56
C HIS A 70 -7.14 2.75 -4.38
N TYR A 71 -6.72 1.93 -3.43
CA TYR A 71 -7.42 0.73 -3.00
C TYR A 71 -7.93 0.89 -1.57
N ILE A 72 -9.08 0.28 -1.28
CA ILE A 72 -9.69 0.25 0.05
C ILE A 72 -9.76 -1.18 0.58
N ASN A 73 -9.50 -1.35 1.87
CA ASN A 73 -9.56 -2.64 2.54
C ASN A 73 -11.01 -3.18 2.54
N ILE A 74 -11.19 -4.46 2.24
CA ILE A 74 -12.49 -5.15 2.19
C ILE A 74 -12.68 -6.22 3.27
N THR A 75 -11.68 -6.37 4.13
CA THR A 75 -11.62 -7.39 5.19
C THR A 75 -11.92 -6.84 6.58
N GLN A 76 -12.22 -5.54 6.69
CA GLN A 76 -12.60 -4.85 7.92
C GLN A 76 -14.11 -4.68 8.03
#